data_AF-A0A2T2PA43-F1
#
_entry.id   AF-A0A2T2PA43-F1
#
_cell.length_a   1.000
_cell.length_b   1.000
_cell.length_c   1.000
_cell.angle_alpha   90.00
_cell.angle_beta   90.00
_cell.angle_gamma   90.00
#
_symmetry.space_group_name_H-M   'P 1'
#
loop_
_entity.id
_entity.type
_entity.pdbx_description
1 polymer ?
#
loop_
_entity_poly.entity_id
_entity_poly.type
_entity_poly.pdbx_seq_one_letter_code
_entity_poly.pdbx_strand_id
1 'polypeptide(L)'
;MKPTMDPLYQYGSHAFVPYLAELQPRTSATSRSEAAAQHAQDLPPISLLNTSTWTYCGPILSPTSSHLPPSFHTWSAATVSGPLLPRLLPFLSFLQDFLCKAGVQHYWLTIRATKATADYDTARWHTDDIFFDSDGEKDRVGLKPGKSKKKRGYWKLATTLLGPSTLFLHEGDRARKIQREAKRAECEKRGEHTCTSMRCLGCTDTVEAVRQTLARVLATEQVDRPEYGEAAFFRLGDVEGAVHSEPQCNTDRIFVNVVPGTEKELRSLMGRWGMTFPRAWCFGVPIPFDDMQGPSSAGSSIKSSAPTLEDTRGKAEEKVDSPMEDTARMRLSTSTKISSSMAGYEFTAQAHRERSCSTMSTNLANEYALWLEQKGFQFSQVFGR
;
A
#
# COMPACT_ATOMS: atom_id res chain seq x y z
N MET A 1 -19.92 21.37 19.50
CA MET A 1 -19.06 21.55 18.31
C MET A 1 -18.64 20.17 17.82
N LYS A 2 -18.78 19.86 16.53
CA LYS A 2 -18.22 18.61 15.99
C LYS A 2 -16.69 18.74 16.04
N PRO A 3 -15.94 17.79 16.63
CA PRO A 3 -14.50 17.81 16.54
C PRO A 3 -14.12 17.77 15.07
N THR A 4 -13.43 18.81 14.60
CA THR A 4 -12.78 18.81 13.29
C THR A 4 -11.67 17.77 13.36
N MET A 5 -11.69 16.78 12.47
CA MET A 5 -10.68 15.70 12.34
C MET A 5 -9.26 16.21 11.99
N ASP A 6 -9.07 17.52 12.06
CA ASP A 6 -7.88 18.21 11.66
C ASP A 6 -7.20 18.80 12.90
N PRO A 7 -6.19 18.11 13.47
CA PRO A 7 -5.55 18.54 14.71
C PRO A 7 -4.65 19.77 14.52
N LEU A 8 -4.34 20.14 13.28
CA LEU A 8 -3.32 21.12 12.94
C LEU A 8 -3.81 22.10 11.86
N TYR A 9 -5.05 22.56 11.99
CA TYR A 9 -5.70 23.50 11.07
C TYR A 9 -4.96 24.85 10.94
N GLN A 10 -4.15 25.20 11.94
CA GLN A 10 -3.34 26.42 11.97
C GLN A 10 -2.08 26.32 11.08
N TYR A 11 -1.69 25.12 10.67
CA TYR A 11 -0.54 24.91 9.80
C TYR A 11 -0.97 24.89 8.34
N GLY A 12 -0.06 25.30 7.45
CA GLY A 12 -0.30 25.35 6.01
C GLY A 12 -0.39 23.96 5.38
N SER A 13 0.47 23.69 4.40
CA SER A 13 0.47 22.38 3.71
C SER A 13 1.12 21.27 4.56
N HIS A 14 2.09 21.61 5.40
CA HIS A 14 2.81 20.67 6.26
C HIS A 14 3.30 21.33 7.56
N ALA A 15 3.68 20.50 8.52
CA ALA A 15 4.29 20.86 9.80
C ALA A 15 5.15 19.70 10.31
N PHE A 16 6.15 19.99 11.14
CA PHE A 16 6.94 18.97 11.83
C PHE A 16 6.57 18.92 13.31
N VAL A 17 6.26 17.72 13.79
CA VAL A 17 5.75 17.48 15.14
C VAL A 17 6.74 16.57 15.87
N PRO A 18 7.38 17.03 16.96
CA PRO A 18 8.28 16.17 17.72
C PRO A 18 7.50 15.04 18.39
N TYR A 19 8.02 13.82 18.27
CA TYR A 19 7.46 12.63 18.93
C TYR A 19 8.37 12.05 20.01
N LEU A 20 9.65 12.43 20.06
CA LEU A 20 10.53 12.09 21.17
C LEU A 20 10.32 13.09 22.32
N ALA A 21 10.16 12.56 23.54
CA ALA A 21 9.83 13.36 24.73
C ALA A 21 10.88 14.45 25.03
N GLU A 22 12.15 14.17 24.74
CA GLU A 22 13.29 15.07 24.96
C GLU A 22 13.27 16.32 24.06
N LEU A 23 12.50 16.27 22.95
CA LEU A 23 12.42 17.35 21.96
C LEU A 23 11.22 18.28 22.16
N GLN A 24 10.47 18.12 23.26
CA GLN A 24 9.33 18.96 23.58
C GLN A 24 9.74 20.41 23.96
N PRO A 25 8.85 21.41 23.83
CA PRO A 25 9.18 22.85 23.63
C PRO A 25 9.96 23.58 24.73
N ARG A 26 10.38 22.91 25.80
CA ARG A 26 11.09 23.54 26.92
C ARG A 26 12.56 23.80 26.64
N THR A 27 13.07 23.34 25.51
CA THR A 27 14.49 23.41 25.12
C THR A 27 14.69 24.32 23.89
N SER A 28 15.81 25.03 23.82
CA SER A 28 16.14 25.91 22.70
C SER A 28 16.35 25.10 21.41
N ALA A 29 16.15 25.70 20.24
CA ALA A 29 16.27 25.01 18.95
C ALA A 29 17.64 24.31 18.75
N THR A 30 18.74 24.98 19.08
CA THR A 30 20.09 24.41 18.98
C THR A 30 20.26 23.18 19.89
N SER A 31 19.78 23.26 21.14
CA SER A 31 19.88 22.13 22.08
C SER A 31 19.05 20.90 21.66
N ARG A 32 17.97 21.10 20.90
CA ARG A 32 17.11 20.01 20.42
C ARG A 32 17.79 19.19 19.33
N SER A 33 18.42 19.84 18.36
CA SER A 33 19.09 19.15 17.26
C SER A 33 20.25 18.28 17.76
N GLU A 34 21.03 18.80 18.72
CA GLU A 34 22.12 18.05 19.36
C GLU A 34 21.61 16.84 20.16
N ALA A 35 20.55 17.02 20.97
CA ALA A 35 19.94 15.93 21.73
C ALA A 35 19.35 14.83 20.82
N ALA A 36 18.69 15.22 19.73
CA ALA A 36 18.15 14.28 18.75
C ALA A 36 19.26 13.44 18.08
N ALA A 37 20.36 14.10 17.69
CA ALA A 37 21.50 13.42 17.11
C ALA A 37 22.17 12.45 18.09
N GLN A 38 22.34 12.86 19.35
CA GLN A 38 22.88 12.00 20.40
C GLN A 38 21.98 10.79 20.65
N HIS A 39 20.67 11.00 20.82
CA HIS A 39 19.72 9.89 20.98
C HIS A 39 19.73 8.94 19.77
N ALA A 40 19.92 9.44 18.55
CA ALA A 40 20.03 8.58 17.38
C ALA A 40 21.27 7.67 17.44
N GLN A 41 22.39 8.20 17.97
CA GLN A 41 23.68 7.51 18.14
C GLN A 41 23.68 6.51 19.31
N ASP A 42 22.97 6.81 20.40
CA ASP A 42 22.90 5.95 21.59
C ASP A 42 22.08 4.67 21.33
N LEU A 43 21.23 4.68 20.30
CA LEU A 43 20.45 3.53 19.92
C LEU A 43 21.30 2.50 19.17
N PRO A 44 21.07 1.19 19.40
CA PRO A 44 21.82 0.15 18.71
C PRO A 44 21.79 0.32 17.18
N PRO A 45 22.89 -0.04 16.49
CA PRO A 45 22.95 0.07 15.05
C PRO A 45 21.94 -0.88 14.41
N ILE A 46 21.31 -0.42 13.33
CA ILE A 46 20.45 -1.23 12.48
C ILE A 46 20.85 -1.07 11.02
N SER A 47 20.70 -2.12 10.24
CA SER A 47 20.90 -2.11 8.79
C SER A 47 19.84 -2.97 8.10
N LEU A 48 19.72 -2.87 6.77
CA LEU A 48 18.73 -3.60 6.00
C LEU A 48 19.38 -4.78 5.27
N LEU A 49 18.72 -5.94 5.36
CA LEU A 49 19.04 -7.15 4.62
C LEU A 49 18.54 -7.05 3.17
N ASN A 50 17.39 -6.40 2.96
CA ASN A 50 16.74 -6.24 1.66
C ASN A 50 15.77 -5.05 1.65
N THR A 51 15.30 -4.67 0.45
CA THR A 51 14.20 -3.72 0.27
C THR A 51 12.87 -4.47 0.41
N SER A 52 12.02 -4.03 1.33
CA SER A 52 10.73 -4.67 1.58
C SER A 52 9.76 -3.68 2.25
N THR A 53 8.50 -4.08 2.42
CA THR A 53 7.48 -3.25 3.05
C THR A 53 6.59 -4.09 3.92
N TRP A 54 6.26 -3.58 5.10
CA TRP A 54 5.19 -4.10 5.94
C TRP A 54 4.07 -3.08 6.03
N THR A 55 2.83 -3.56 6.07
CA THR A 55 1.64 -2.72 6.09
C THR A 55 0.60 -3.30 7.04
N TYR A 56 -0.07 -2.41 7.77
CA TYR A 56 -1.20 -2.70 8.63
C TYR A 56 -2.34 -1.74 8.34
N CYS A 57 -3.56 -2.25 8.23
CA CYS A 57 -4.77 -1.47 8.11
C CYS A 57 -5.80 -1.98 9.11
N GLY A 58 -6.15 -1.16 10.10
CA GLY A 58 -6.96 -1.60 11.24
C GLY A 58 -7.04 -0.56 12.37
N PRO A 59 -7.54 -0.98 13.56
CA PRO A 59 -7.49 -0.17 14.78
C PRO A 59 -6.06 0.24 15.14
N ILE A 60 -5.89 1.40 15.77
CA ILE A 60 -4.57 1.87 16.24
C ILE A 60 -3.91 0.79 17.11
N LEU A 61 -2.66 0.42 16.77
CA LEU A 61 -1.90 -0.58 17.49
C LEU A 61 -1.47 -0.06 18.88
N SER A 62 -1.54 -0.91 19.89
CA SER A 62 -0.93 -0.64 21.19
C SER A 62 0.59 -0.60 21.07
N PRO A 63 1.29 0.38 21.70
CA PRO A 63 2.71 0.63 21.51
C PRO A 63 3.59 -0.31 22.34
N THR A 64 3.40 -1.61 22.15
CA THR A 64 4.15 -2.66 22.86
C THR A 64 4.43 -3.82 21.91
N SER A 65 5.61 -4.43 22.03
CA SER A 65 6.06 -5.52 21.14
C SER A 65 5.06 -6.68 21.04
N SER A 66 4.47 -7.10 22.17
CA SER A 66 3.52 -8.22 22.24
C SER A 66 2.19 -7.98 21.54
N HIS A 67 1.83 -6.71 21.29
CA HIS A 67 0.60 -6.33 20.60
C HIS A 67 0.80 -6.04 19.11
N LEU A 68 2.05 -6.09 18.61
CA LEU A 68 2.30 -5.99 17.18
C LEU A 68 1.89 -7.29 16.46
N PRO A 69 1.31 -7.22 15.26
CA PRO A 69 0.91 -8.41 14.51
C PRO A 69 2.09 -9.38 14.28
N PRO A 70 1.89 -10.72 14.33
CA PRO A 70 2.96 -11.68 14.07
C PRO A 70 3.72 -11.45 12.76
N SER A 71 3.01 -11.00 11.70
CA SER A 71 3.61 -10.68 10.41
C SER A 71 4.60 -9.51 10.46
N PHE A 72 4.49 -8.60 11.45
CA PHE A 72 5.50 -7.57 11.68
C PHE A 72 6.81 -8.19 12.14
N HIS A 73 6.76 -9.11 13.10
CA HIS A 73 7.95 -9.76 13.65
C HIS A 73 8.63 -10.61 12.58
N THR A 74 7.86 -11.37 11.79
CA THR A 74 8.37 -12.12 10.64
C THR A 74 9.04 -11.18 9.62
N TRP A 75 8.37 -10.09 9.24
CA TRP A 75 8.93 -9.11 8.31
C TRP A 75 10.21 -8.46 8.85
N SER A 76 10.20 -8.03 10.11
CA SER A 76 11.33 -7.36 10.74
C SER A 76 12.54 -8.29 10.82
N ALA A 77 12.35 -9.55 11.21
CA ALA A 77 13.43 -10.54 11.27
C ALA A 77 14.04 -10.84 9.90
N ALA A 78 13.22 -10.87 8.85
CA ALA A 78 13.68 -11.12 7.49
C ALA A 78 14.27 -9.88 6.80
N THR A 79 13.98 -8.67 7.30
CA THR A 79 14.31 -7.41 6.63
C THR A 79 15.40 -6.60 7.31
N VAL A 80 15.42 -6.59 8.63
CA VAL A 80 16.24 -5.66 9.42
C VAL A 80 17.23 -6.45 10.25
N SER A 81 18.50 -6.11 10.12
CA SER A 81 19.55 -6.55 11.03
C SER A 81 19.63 -5.57 12.21
N GLY A 82 19.53 -6.09 13.43
CA GLY A 82 19.50 -5.30 14.67
C GLY A 82 18.10 -4.97 15.19
N PRO A 83 17.99 -4.31 16.36
CA PRO A 83 16.72 -4.11 17.04
C PRO A 83 15.97 -2.89 16.49
N LEU A 84 14.91 -3.10 15.71
CA LEU A 84 14.05 -2.03 15.19
C LEU A 84 13.11 -1.42 16.25
N LEU A 85 12.65 -2.23 17.21
CA LEU A 85 11.63 -1.83 18.19
C LEU A 85 11.98 -0.59 19.03
N PRO A 86 13.22 -0.38 19.50
CA PRO A 86 13.61 0.85 20.20
C PRO A 86 13.36 2.15 19.41
N ARG A 87 13.38 2.08 18.07
CA ARG A 87 13.08 3.23 17.19
C ARG A 87 11.59 3.34 16.88
N LEU A 88 10.91 2.21 16.70
CA LEU A 88 9.51 2.17 16.29
C LEU A 88 8.53 2.44 17.45
N LEU A 89 8.75 1.85 18.63
CA LEU A 89 7.80 1.94 19.75
C LEU A 89 7.56 3.39 20.23
N PRO A 90 8.58 4.27 20.38
CA PRO A 90 8.33 5.67 20.73
C PRO A 90 7.41 6.38 19.72
N PHE A 91 7.59 6.10 18.43
CA PHE A 91 6.73 6.65 17.40
C PHE A 91 5.31 6.10 17.48
N LEU A 92 5.13 4.79 17.74
CA LEU A 92 3.79 4.21 17.94
C LEU A 92 3.08 4.79 19.16
N SER A 93 3.78 5.05 20.27
CA SER A 93 3.21 5.72 21.45
C SER A 93 2.71 7.11 21.09
N PHE A 94 3.54 7.89 20.38
CA PHE A 94 3.13 9.20 19.88
C PHE A 94 1.91 9.12 18.96
N LEU A 95 1.88 8.16 18.02
CA LEU A 95 0.72 7.98 17.14
C LEU A 95 -0.55 7.69 17.93
N GLN A 96 -0.48 6.81 18.92
CA GLN A 96 -1.63 6.48 19.75
C GLN A 96 -2.18 7.74 20.43
N ASP A 97 -1.32 8.54 21.07
CA ASP A 97 -1.74 9.77 21.75
C ASP A 97 -2.26 10.83 20.78
N PHE A 98 -1.51 11.09 19.70
CA PHE A 98 -1.82 12.13 18.72
C PHE A 98 -3.13 11.84 17.99
N LEU A 99 -3.32 10.60 17.54
CA LEU A 99 -4.52 10.16 16.82
C LEU A 99 -5.74 10.10 17.74
N CYS A 100 -5.60 9.57 18.96
CA CYS A 100 -6.71 9.55 19.93
C CYS A 100 -7.20 10.96 20.26
N LYS A 101 -6.29 11.92 20.47
CA LYS A 101 -6.65 13.35 20.68
C LYS A 101 -7.36 13.96 19.48
N ALA A 102 -7.05 13.51 18.26
CA ALA A 102 -7.74 13.91 17.04
C ALA A 102 -9.08 13.17 16.81
N GLY A 103 -9.47 12.25 17.70
CA GLY A 103 -10.68 11.43 17.55
C GLY A 103 -10.56 10.31 16.51
N VAL A 104 -9.33 9.99 16.07
CA VAL A 104 -9.03 8.91 15.14
C VAL A 104 -8.84 7.61 15.93
N GLN A 105 -9.45 6.52 15.46
CA GLN A 105 -9.32 5.19 16.07
C GLN A 105 -8.74 4.12 15.13
N HIS A 106 -8.63 4.44 13.84
CA HIS A 106 -8.16 3.50 12.82
C HIS A 106 -7.20 4.19 11.86
N TYR A 107 -6.28 3.42 11.30
CA TYR A 107 -5.29 3.94 10.36
C TYR A 107 -4.84 2.90 9.34
N TRP A 108 -4.12 3.41 8.35
CA TRP A 108 -3.26 2.66 7.46
C TRP A 108 -1.81 2.99 7.80
N LEU A 109 -1.09 2.05 8.40
CA LEU A 109 0.31 2.17 8.76
C LEU A 109 1.18 1.38 7.77
N THR A 110 2.16 2.03 7.16
CA THR A 110 3.14 1.41 6.26
C THR A 110 4.54 1.67 6.76
N ILE A 111 5.37 0.62 6.84
CA ILE A 111 6.81 0.71 7.10
C ILE A 111 7.53 0.20 5.85
N ARG A 112 8.30 1.07 5.22
CA ARG A 112 9.10 0.76 4.02
C ARG A 112 10.58 0.75 4.38
N ALA A 113 11.21 -0.39 4.16
CA ALA A 113 12.65 -0.56 4.23
C ALA A 113 13.22 -0.50 2.80
N THR A 114 14.16 0.40 2.55
CA THR A 114 14.75 0.63 1.23
C THR A 114 16.27 0.57 1.35
N LYS A 115 16.91 -0.37 0.65
CA LYS A 115 18.37 -0.37 0.45
C LYS A 115 18.80 0.87 -0.34
N ALA A 116 20.08 1.21 -0.25
CA ALA A 116 20.66 2.23 -1.11
C ALA A 116 20.28 1.99 -2.59
N THR A 117 19.75 3.02 -3.25
CA THR A 117 19.28 2.96 -4.65
C THR A 117 19.39 4.33 -5.32
N ALA A 118 19.62 4.32 -6.63
CA ALA A 118 19.67 5.49 -7.50
C ALA A 118 18.27 5.95 -7.97
N ASP A 119 17.21 5.19 -7.66
CA ASP A 119 15.84 5.50 -8.10
C ASP A 119 15.37 6.91 -7.68
N TYR A 120 15.96 7.45 -6.62
CA TYR A 120 15.64 8.75 -6.04
C TYR A 120 16.71 9.83 -6.30
N ASP A 121 17.66 9.58 -7.21
CA ASP A 121 18.69 10.57 -7.57
C ASP A 121 18.09 11.82 -8.21
N THR A 122 17.01 11.63 -8.96
CA THR A 122 16.17 12.70 -9.48
C THR A 122 14.94 12.87 -8.60
N ALA A 123 14.78 14.06 -8.03
CA ALA A 123 13.67 14.36 -7.12
C ALA A 123 12.31 14.07 -7.77
N ARG A 124 11.42 13.42 -7.02
CA ARG A 124 10.07 13.08 -7.43
C ARG A 124 9.08 13.97 -6.70
N TRP A 125 9.07 15.25 -7.06
CA TRP A 125 8.12 16.22 -6.49
C TRP A 125 6.69 15.83 -6.84
N HIS A 126 5.90 15.51 -5.82
CA HIS A 126 4.50 15.13 -5.97
C HIS A 126 3.64 15.57 -4.78
N THR A 127 2.34 15.53 -5.01
CA THR A 127 1.29 15.62 -3.99
C THR A 127 0.67 14.25 -3.87
N ASP A 128 0.32 13.86 -2.64
CA ASP A 128 -0.44 12.65 -2.43
C ASP A 128 -1.90 12.83 -2.82
N ASP A 129 -2.50 11.81 -3.40
CA ASP A 129 -3.94 11.76 -3.67
C ASP A 129 -4.75 11.65 -2.37
N ILE A 130 -6.05 11.96 -2.46
CA ILE A 130 -6.99 11.64 -1.38
C ILE A 130 -7.33 10.16 -1.44
N PHE A 131 -6.71 9.36 -0.57
CA PHE A 131 -6.84 7.89 -0.54
C PHE A 131 -8.28 7.36 -0.54
N PHE A 132 -9.21 8.08 0.10
CA PHE A 132 -10.60 7.66 0.28
C PHE A 132 -11.56 8.23 -0.77
N ASP A 133 -11.05 9.01 -1.74
CA ASP A 133 -11.86 9.50 -2.86
C ASP A 133 -11.90 8.44 -3.96
N SER A 134 -12.99 7.67 -4.00
CA SER A 134 -13.21 6.66 -5.04
C SER A 134 -13.40 7.26 -6.43
N ASP A 135 -13.89 8.50 -6.50
CA ASP A 135 -14.19 9.17 -7.76
C ASP A 135 -12.93 9.86 -8.31
N GLY A 136 -12.14 10.46 -7.43
CA GLY A 136 -10.87 11.12 -7.77
C GLY A 136 -9.80 10.17 -8.34
N GLU A 137 -9.82 8.88 -7.99
CA GLU A 137 -8.88 7.89 -8.52
C GLU A 137 -8.99 7.69 -10.04
N LYS A 138 -10.16 7.98 -10.64
CA LYS A 138 -10.38 7.90 -12.09
C LYS A 138 -9.73 9.06 -12.85
N ASP A 139 -9.48 10.18 -12.18
CA ASP A 139 -8.96 11.42 -12.78
C ASP A 139 -7.46 11.63 -12.50
N ARG A 140 -6.69 10.58 -12.18
CA ARG A 140 -5.24 10.68 -11.89
C ARG A 140 -4.40 11.36 -12.99
N VAL A 141 -4.90 11.43 -14.22
CA VAL A 141 -4.26 12.10 -15.37
C VAL A 141 -4.79 13.53 -15.60
N GLY A 142 -5.69 14.02 -14.76
CA GLY A 142 -5.95 15.46 -14.58
C GLY A 142 -6.69 16.18 -15.72
N LEU A 143 -7.37 15.48 -16.62
CA LEU A 143 -8.06 16.17 -17.73
C LEU A 143 -9.36 16.85 -17.31
N LYS A 144 -10.00 16.43 -16.21
CA LYS A 144 -11.19 17.08 -15.68
C LYS A 144 -11.08 17.17 -14.16
N PRO A 145 -11.20 18.37 -13.56
CA PRO A 145 -11.41 18.46 -12.12
C PRO A 145 -12.76 17.79 -11.83
N GLY A 146 -12.72 16.54 -11.36
CA GLY A 146 -13.90 15.83 -10.91
C GLY A 146 -14.69 16.72 -9.95
N LYS A 147 -16.02 16.73 -10.08
CA LYS A 147 -16.93 17.39 -9.14
C LYS A 147 -16.97 16.65 -7.79
N SER A 148 -15.86 16.05 -7.34
CA SER A 148 -15.81 15.41 -6.04
C SER A 148 -16.11 16.50 -5.01
N LYS A 149 -17.16 16.26 -4.22
CA LYS A 149 -17.56 17.19 -3.16
C LYS A 149 -16.33 17.41 -2.31
N LYS A 150 -15.80 18.64 -2.31
CA LYS A 150 -14.57 19.09 -1.63
C LYS A 150 -14.53 18.62 -0.17
N LYS A 151 -14.13 17.38 0.07
CA LYS A 151 -13.79 16.89 1.41
C LYS A 151 -12.38 17.40 1.67
N ARG A 152 -12.31 18.58 2.27
CA ARG A 152 -11.06 19.21 2.73
C ARG A 152 -10.59 18.54 4.01
N GLY A 153 -9.30 18.68 4.32
CA GLY A 153 -8.75 18.26 5.60
C GLY A 153 -8.35 16.79 5.70
N TYR A 154 -8.10 16.10 4.57
CA TYR A 154 -7.34 14.85 4.62
C TYR A 154 -5.86 15.14 4.83
N TRP A 155 -5.22 14.33 5.65
CA TRP A 155 -3.83 14.47 6.04
C TRP A 155 -3.20 13.11 6.29
N LYS A 156 -1.86 13.07 6.34
CA LYS A 156 -1.08 11.91 6.75
C LYS A 156 0.07 12.33 7.65
N LEU A 157 0.62 11.37 8.38
CA LEU A 157 1.86 11.51 9.13
C LEU A 157 2.94 10.67 8.48
N ALA A 158 4.18 11.17 8.48
CA ALA A 158 5.32 10.40 8.04
C ALA A 158 6.56 10.68 8.89
N THR A 159 7.42 9.68 9.09
CA THR A 159 8.72 9.86 9.72
C THR A 159 9.75 8.90 9.11
N THR A 160 11.02 9.13 9.41
CA THR A 160 12.12 8.26 9.03
C THR A 160 12.83 7.76 10.29
N LEU A 161 12.85 6.44 10.49
CA LEU A 161 13.52 5.80 11.62
C LEU A 161 15.00 5.51 11.36
N LEU A 162 15.38 5.40 10.08
CA LEU A 162 16.75 5.21 9.61
C LEU A 162 16.92 5.90 8.27
N GLY A 163 18.06 6.58 8.08
CA GLY A 163 18.40 7.24 6.82
C GLY A 163 17.77 8.63 6.65
N PRO A 164 17.77 9.18 5.42
CA PRO A 164 17.36 10.56 5.18
C PRO A 164 15.83 10.77 5.24
N SER A 165 15.42 11.94 5.72
CA SER A 165 14.03 12.37 5.82
C SER A 165 13.40 12.75 4.48
N THR A 166 12.07 12.61 4.38
CA THR A 166 11.29 13.13 3.25
C THR A 166 11.48 14.65 3.12
N LEU A 167 11.58 15.12 1.87
CA LEU A 167 11.78 16.52 1.52
C LEU A 167 10.43 17.18 1.23
N PHE A 168 10.21 18.40 1.72
CA PHE A 168 9.00 19.18 1.52
C PHE A 168 9.34 20.54 0.92
N LEU A 169 8.56 21.01 -0.05
CA LEU A 169 8.72 22.38 -0.55
C LEU A 169 8.00 23.36 0.38
N HIS A 170 8.71 24.41 0.79
CA HIS A 170 8.21 25.43 1.72
C HIS A 170 6.94 26.11 1.16
N GLU A 171 7.05 26.64 -0.07
CA GLU A 171 5.99 27.37 -0.77
C GLU A 171 5.03 26.44 -1.53
N GLY A 172 4.23 25.69 -0.78
CA GLY A 172 3.33 24.65 -1.32
C GLY A 172 2.38 25.14 -2.43
N ASP A 173 1.81 26.34 -2.31
CA ASP A 173 0.86 26.89 -3.30
C ASP A 173 1.53 27.13 -4.66
N ARG A 174 2.72 27.72 -4.64
CA ARG A 174 3.54 27.96 -5.83
C ARG A 174 4.00 26.63 -6.44
N ALA A 175 4.48 25.71 -5.61
CA ALA A 175 4.91 24.39 -6.05
C ALA A 175 3.76 23.61 -6.73
N ARG A 176 2.55 23.60 -6.16
CA ARG A 176 1.38 22.95 -6.76
C ARG A 176 0.95 23.63 -8.07
N LYS A 177 1.09 24.95 -8.18
CA LYS A 177 0.85 25.66 -9.45
C LYS A 177 1.81 25.18 -10.54
N ILE A 178 3.11 25.15 -10.24
CA ILE A 178 4.14 24.63 -11.16
C ILE A 178 3.85 23.17 -11.55
N GLN A 179 3.46 22.34 -10.58
CA GLN A 179 3.08 20.94 -10.82
C GLN A 179 1.92 20.80 -11.81
N ARG A 180 0.84 21.58 -11.64
CA ARG A 180 -0.29 21.58 -12.56
C ARG A 180 0.08 22.09 -13.95
N GLU A 181 0.90 23.13 -14.03
CA GLU A 181 1.38 23.68 -15.29
C GLU A 181 2.25 22.68 -16.06
N ALA A 182 3.16 21.98 -15.37
CA ALA A 182 3.98 20.94 -15.97
C ALA A 182 3.14 19.74 -16.47
N LYS A 183 2.19 19.26 -15.65
CA LYS A 183 1.25 18.20 -16.05
C LYS A 183 0.44 18.62 -17.30
N ARG A 184 -0.12 19.83 -17.29
CA ARG A 184 -0.90 20.36 -18.42
C ARG A 184 -0.06 20.50 -19.68
N ALA A 185 1.13 21.09 -19.59
CA ALA A 185 2.01 21.28 -20.73
C ALA A 185 2.42 19.95 -21.39
N GLU A 186 2.72 18.92 -20.59
CA GLU A 186 3.06 17.61 -21.13
C GLU A 186 1.85 16.91 -21.77
N CYS A 187 0.64 17.08 -21.20
CA CYS A 187 -0.59 16.58 -21.82
C CYS A 187 -0.90 17.29 -23.15
N GLU A 188 -0.77 18.62 -23.21
CA GLU A 188 -0.98 19.41 -24.44
C GLU A 188 -0.01 19.01 -25.55
N LYS A 189 1.25 18.74 -25.19
CA LYS A 189 2.29 18.30 -26.14
C LYS A 189 2.00 16.93 -26.75
N ARG A 190 1.47 16.00 -25.96
CA ARG A 190 1.25 14.59 -26.39
C ARG A 190 -0.13 14.36 -26.99
N GLY A 191 -1.08 15.25 -26.75
CA GLY A 191 -2.49 15.07 -27.12
C GLY A 191 -3.24 14.19 -26.13
N GLU A 192 -4.54 14.02 -26.37
CA GLU A 192 -5.40 13.23 -25.50
C GLU A 192 -5.01 11.74 -25.56
N HIS A 193 -4.68 11.19 -24.40
CA HIS A 193 -4.35 9.78 -24.25
C HIS A 193 -5.42 9.09 -23.42
N THR A 194 -6.10 8.12 -24.02
CA THR A 194 -7.05 7.27 -23.31
C THR A 194 -6.39 5.93 -23.01
N CYS A 195 -6.18 5.64 -21.72
CA CYS A 195 -5.74 4.31 -21.30
C CYS A 195 -6.45 3.88 -20.02
N THR A 196 -6.81 2.59 -19.99
CA THR A 196 -7.38 1.92 -18.83
C THR A 196 -6.34 1.21 -17.99
N SER A 197 -5.12 1.04 -18.50
CA SER A 197 -4.04 0.36 -17.79
C SER A 197 -3.15 1.35 -17.04
N MET A 198 -2.98 1.08 -15.75
CA MET A 198 -2.02 1.76 -14.88
C MET A 198 -0.55 1.56 -15.28
N ARG A 199 -0.25 0.64 -16.20
CA ARG A 199 1.10 0.38 -16.74
C ARG A 199 1.26 0.79 -18.19
N CYS A 200 0.42 1.68 -18.69
CA CYS A 200 0.63 2.22 -20.03
C CYS A 200 2.02 2.86 -20.12
N LEU A 201 2.81 2.42 -21.12
CA LEU A 201 4.11 3.03 -21.38
C LEU A 201 3.97 4.53 -21.64
N GLY A 202 2.93 4.95 -22.38
CA GLY A 202 2.63 6.37 -22.60
C GLY A 202 2.36 7.16 -21.31
N CYS A 203 1.62 6.59 -20.36
CA CYS A 203 1.41 7.20 -19.04
C CYS A 203 2.71 7.25 -18.24
N THR A 204 3.50 6.18 -18.25
CA THR A 204 4.79 6.10 -17.54
C THR A 204 5.76 7.17 -18.07
N ASP A 205 5.90 7.28 -19.39
CA ASP A 205 6.75 8.28 -20.04
C ASP A 205 6.29 9.71 -19.74
N THR A 206 4.98 9.92 -19.66
CA THR A 206 4.40 11.22 -19.31
C THR A 206 4.71 11.59 -17.86
N VAL A 207 4.52 10.65 -16.93
CA VAL A 207 4.87 10.84 -15.51
C VAL A 207 6.36 11.12 -15.36
N GLU A 208 7.21 10.42 -16.09
CA GLU A 208 8.65 10.62 -16.08
C GLU A 208 9.05 11.99 -16.67
N ALA A 209 8.47 12.41 -17.80
CA ALA A 209 8.72 13.73 -18.38
C ALA A 209 8.30 14.87 -17.45
N VAL A 210 7.15 14.72 -16.78
CA VAL A 210 6.70 15.66 -15.74
C VAL A 210 7.70 15.65 -14.57
N ARG A 211 8.13 14.48 -14.10
CA ARG A 211 9.13 14.36 -13.02
C ARG A 211 10.41 15.11 -13.34
N GLN A 212 10.98 14.90 -14.53
CA GLN A 212 12.18 15.61 -14.99
C GLN A 212 11.98 17.13 -15.04
N THR A 213 10.82 17.57 -15.54
CA THR A 213 10.48 19.00 -15.56
C THR A 213 10.42 19.58 -14.16
N LEU A 214 9.75 18.90 -13.22
CA LEU A 214 9.62 19.37 -11.85
C LEU A 214 10.95 19.35 -11.10
N ALA A 215 11.76 18.29 -11.26
CA ALA A 215 13.09 18.22 -10.65
C ALA A 215 13.95 19.41 -11.07
N ARG A 216 13.92 19.79 -12.36
CA ARG A 216 14.66 20.95 -12.88
C ARG A 216 14.08 22.29 -12.41
N VAL A 217 12.78 22.49 -12.52
CA VAL A 217 12.13 23.79 -12.24
C VAL A 217 12.13 24.10 -10.75
N LEU A 218 12.01 23.08 -9.89
CA LEU A 218 11.95 23.24 -8.45
C LEU A 218 13.33 23.06 -7.77
N ALA A 219 14.41 22.94 -8.54
CA ALA A 219 15.75 22.69 -8.01
C ALA A 219 16.27 23.79 -7.07
N THR A 220 15.82 25.03 -7.27
CA THR A 220 16.24 26.21 -6.49
C THR A 220 15.25 26.61 -5.40
N GLU A 221 14.16 25.85 -5.23
CA GLU A 221 13.16 26.14 -4.23
C GLU A 221 13.66 25.77 -2.83
N GLN A 222 13.15 26.46 -1.82
CA GLN A 222 13.46 26.14 -0.43
C GLN A 222 12.83 24.81 -0.04
N VAL A 223 13.64 23.94 0.56
CA VAL A 223 13.26 22.59 0.97
C VAL A 223 13.36 22.46 2.49
N ASP A 224 12.24 22.07 3.10
CA ASP A 224 12.12 21.72 4.50
C ASP A 224 12.22 20.20 4.69
N ARG A 225 12.67 19.76 5.87
CA ARG A 225 12.75 18.34 6.23
C ARG A 225 12.53 18.17 7.73
N PRO A 226 11.84 17.10 8.18
CA PRO A 226 11.75 16.77 9.59
C PRO A 226 13.12 16.31 10.12
N GLU A 227 13.45 16.74 11.33
CA GLU A 227 14.60 16.25 12.07
C GLU A 227 14.37 14.84 12.63
N TYR A 228 15.44 14.21 13.13
CA TYR A 228 15.30 12.95 13.84
C TYR A 228 14.41 13.14 15.07
N GLY A 229 13.45 12.23 15.28
CA GLY A 229 12.48 12.36 16.37
C GLY A 229 11.30 13.27 16.05
N GLU A 230 11.17 13.74 14.80
CA GLU A 230 10.00 14.47 14.32
C GLU A 230 9.18 13.66 13.31
N ALA A 231 7.87 13.90 13.31
CA ALA A 231 6.93 13.41 12.32
C ALA A 231 6.45 14.57 11.45
N ALA A 232 6.54 14.43 10.14
CA ALA A 232 5.89 15.33 9.21
C ALA A 232 4.39 15.07 9.21
N PHE A 233 3.61 16.04 9.63
CA PHE A 233 2.18 16.14 9.36
C PHE A 233 1.98 16.90 8.07
N PHE A 234 1.16 16.40 7.16
CA PHE A 234 0.86 17.15 5.95
C PHE A 234 -0.45 16.77 5.28
N ARG A 235 -0.97 17.76 4.55
CA ARG A 235 -2.21 17.69 3.79
C ARG A 235 -2.06 16.83 2.54
N LEU A 236 -3.19 16.33 2.07
CA LEU A 236 -3.32 15.57 0.82
C LEU A 236 -4.16 16.32 -0.22
N GLY A 237 -4.07 15.86 -1.45
CA GLY A 237 -4.84 16.32 -2.60
C GLY A 237 -4.22 17.53 -3.32
N ASP A 238 -4.70 17.79 -4.53
CA ASP A 238 -4.14 18.82 -5.42
C ASP A 238 -4.36 20.27 -4.97
N VAL A 239 -5.25 20.47 -3.99
CA VAL A 239 -5.64 21.81 -3.52
C VAL A 239 -4.81 22.23 -2.31
N GLU A 240 -4.67 21.36 -1.32
CA GLU A 240 -4.04 21.66 -0.02
C GLU A 240 -2.73 20.89 0.20
N GLY A 241 -2.48 19.86 -0.61
CA GLY A 241 -1.42 18.89 -0.37
C GLY A 241 -0.03 19.49 -0.31
N ALA A 242 0.80 18.96 0.58
CA ALA A 242 2.21 19.30 0.57
C ALA A 242 2.88 18.68 -0.66
N VAL A 243 3.69 19.49 -1.36
CA VAL A 243 4.54 18.99 -2.44
C VAL A 243 5.81 18.45 -1.79
N HIS A 244 6.07 17.17 -1.98
CA HIS A 244 7.16 16.47 -1.31
C HIS A 244 7.87 15.50 -2.26
N SER A 245 9.06 15.07 -1.86
CA SER A 245 9.89 14.12 -2.59
C SER A 245 10.59 13.20 -1.61
N GLU A 246 10.86 11.97 -2.01
CA GLU A 246 11.89 11.17 -1.39
C GLU A 246 13.26 11.88 -1.52
N PRO A 247 14.12 11.76 -0.51
CA PRO A 247 15.51 12.20 -0.61
C PRO A 247 16.32 11.24 -1.48
N GLN A 248 17.50 11.66 -1.90
CA GLN A 248 18.50 10.73 -2.43
C GLN A 248 18.78 9.63 -1.39
N CYS A 249 18.62 8.37 -1.79
CA CYS A 249 18.74 7.22 -0.90
C CYS A 249 20.04 6.47 -1.18
N ASN A 250 21.18 7.12 -0.93
CA ASN A 250 22.50 6.50 -1.02
C ASN A 250 22.85 5.62 0.20
N THR A 251 21.93 5.49 1.15
CA THR A 251 22.05 4.68 2.36
C THR A 251 20.73 3.94 2.62
N ASP A 252 20.77 2.96 3.52
CA ASP A 252 19.59 2.24 3.99
C ASP A 252 18.60 3.22 4.63
N ARG A 253 17.31 3.08 4.29
CA ARG A 253 16.25 3.96 4.75
C ARG A 253 15.05 3.18 5.28
N ILE A 254 14.60 3.50 6.49
CA ILE A 254 13.34 2.99 7.05
C ILE A 254 12.36 4.16 7.20
N PHE A 255 11.37 4.19 6.31
CA PHE A 255 10.34 5.21 6.24
C PHE A 255 9.02 4.68 6.78
N VAL A 256 8.33 5.48 7.57
CA VAL A 256 7.02 5.14 8.14
C VAL A 256 5.99 6.16 7.68
N ASN A 257 4.84 5.67 7.22
CA ASN A 257 3.73 6.48 6.75
C ASN A 257 2.42 6.03 7.42
N VAL A 258 1.59 7.00 7.81
CA VAL A 258 0.33 6.76 8.53
C VAL A 258 -0.77 7.59 7.89
N VAL A 259 -1.79 6.92 7.36
CA VAL A 259 -3.01 7.56 6.84
C VAL A 259 -4.16 7.28 7.80
N PRO A 260 -4.58 8.28 8.61
CA PRO A 260 -5.79 8.18 9.43
C PRO A 260 -7.03 7.98 8.58
N GLY A 261 -7.99 7.22 9.09
CA GLY A 261 -9.29 7.06 8.43
C GLY A 261 -10.36 6.55 9.37
N THR A 262 -11.62 6.70 8.98
CA THR A 262 -12.70 5.97 9.65
C THR A 262 -12.65 4.49 9.29
N GLU A 263 -13.22 3.63 10.16
CA GLU A 263 -13.35 2.20 9.86
C GLU A 263 -14.04 1.96 8.52
N LYS A 264 -15.12 2.71 8.23
CA LYS A 264 -15.85 2.63 6.97
C LYS A 264 -14.98 2.97 5.76
N GLU A 265 -14.21 4.05 5.85
CA GLU A 265 -13.30 4.46 4.76
C GLU A 265 -12.22 3.41 4.51
N LEU A 266 -11.61 2.88 5.55
CA LEU A 266 -10.56 1.86 5.45
C LEU A 266 -11.11 0.51 4.96
N ARG A 267 -12.28 0.06 5.45
CA ARG A 267 -12.99 -1.12 4.92
C ARG A 267 -13.29 -0.97 3.43
N SER A 268 -13.78 0.20 3.02
CA SER A 268 -14.07 0.49 1.61
C SER A 268 -12.79 0.49 0.77
N LEU A 269 -11.71 1.10 1.27
CA LEU A 269 -10.41 1.11 0.59
C LEU A 269 -9.86 -0.31 0.42
N MET A 270 -9.84 -1.13 1.47
CA MET A 270 -9.37 -2.51 1.39
C MET A 270 -10.25 -3.40 0.50
N GLY A 271 -11.57 -3.20 0.55
CA GLY A 271 -12.53 -3.90 -0.30
C GLY A 271 -12.27 -3.69 -1.79
N ARG A 272 -11.83 -2.48 -2.19
CA ARG A 272 -11.42 -2.21 -3.60
C ARG A 272 -10.26 -3.09 -4.06
N TRP A 273 -9.41 -3.53 -3.15
CA TRP A 273 -8.26 -4.39 -3.41
C TRP A 273 -8.54 -5.86 -3.07
N GLY A 274 -9.80 -6.23 -2.85
CA GLY A 274 -10.20 -7.60 -2.52
C GLY A 274 -9.79 -8.08 -1.13
N MET A 275 -9.26 -7.19 -0.29
CA MET A 275 -8.74 -7.51 1.04
C MET A 275 -9.79 -7.34 2.15
N THR A 276 -9.64 -8.11 3.21
CA THR A 276 -10.47 -8.05 4.42
C THR A 276 -9.86 -7.10 5.44
N PHE A 277 -10.70 -6.36 6.17
CA PHE A 277 -10.28 -5.48 7.27
C PHE A 277 -10.64 -6.11 8.64
N PRO A 278 -9.77 -6.02 9.66
CA PRO A 278 -8.40 -5.48 9.62
C PRO A 278 -7.40 -6.49 9.01
N ARG A 279 -6.21 -6.02 8.62
CA ARG A 279 -5.15 -6.89 8.08
C ARG A 279 -3.75 -6.32 8.32
N ALA A 280 -2.79 -7.23 8.48
CA ALA A 280 -1.36 -6.96 8.43
C ALA A 280 -0.72 -7.84 7.33
N TRP A 281 0.15 -7.29 6.49
CA TRP A 281 0.82 -8.04 5.43
C TRP A 281 2.18 -7.41 5.09
N CYS A 282 2.98 -8.12 4.31
CA CYS A 282 4.27 -7.62 3.84
C CYS A 282 4.52 -7.98 2.36
N PHE A 283 5.44 -7.24 1.75
CA PHE A 283 5.90 -7.44 0.38
C PHE A 283 7.44 -7.40 0.37
N GLY A 284 8.04 -8.15 -0.55
CA GLY A 284 9.50 -8.15 -0.75
C GLY A 284 10.27 -8.91 0.32
N VAL A 285 9.60 -9.71 1.15
CA VAL A 285 10.27 -10.65 2.07
C VAL A 285 10.70 -11.88 1.26
N PRO A 286 11.97 -12.32 1.33
CA PRO A 286 12.40 -13.55 0.67
C PRO A 286 11.63 -14.70 1.30
N ILE A 287 10.82 -15.39 0.50
CA ILE A 287 10.25 -16.67 0.92
C ILE A 287 11.34 -17.70 0.63
N PRO A 288 11.87 -18.42 1.63
CA PRO A 288 12.68 -19.58 1.33
C PRO A 288 11.81 -20.50 0.50
N PHE A 289 12.18 -20.71 -0.76
CA PHE A 289 11.70 -21.86 -1.49
C PHE A 289 12.34 -23.03 -0.76
N ASP A 290 11.62 -23.61 0.20
CA ASP A 290 11.99 -24.92 0.70
C ASP A 290 12.18 -25.77 -0.55
N ASP A 291 13.42 -26.21 -0.75
CA ASP A 291 13.78 -27.07 -1.85
C ASP A 291 12.72 -28.16 -1.90
N MET A 292 11.93 -28.16 -2.97
CA MET A 292 11.12 -29.29 -3.39
C MET A 292 12.07 -30.41 -3.84
N GLN A 293 13.01 -30.79 -2.97
CA GLN A 293 13.62 -32.10 -2.95
C GLN A 293 12.48 -33.06 -2.65
N GLY A 294 11.80 -33.47 -3.72
CA GLY A 294 11.00 -34.68 -3.72
C GLY A 294 11.82 -35.81 -3.09
N PRO A 295 11.15 -36.81 -2.49
CA PRO A 295 11.82 -37.87 -1.75
C PRO A 295 12.90 -38.48 -2.64
N SER A 296 14.16 -38.20 -2.29
CA SER A 296 15.31 -38.84 -2.90
C SER A 296 15.18 -40.32 -2.56
N SER A 297 14.85 -41.09 -3.60
CA SER A 297 14.77 -42.54 -3.58
C SER A 297 15.97 -43.11 -2.84
N ALA A 298 15.70 -43.83 -1.75
CA ALA A 298 16.66 -44.57 -0.98
C ALA A 298 17.51 -45.46 -1.90
N GLY A 299 18.80 -45.15 -1.99
CA GLY A 299 19.81 -46.05 -2.52
C GLY A 299 20.03 -47.20 -1.54
N SER A 300 19.30 -48.29 -1.78
CA SER A 300 19.49 -49.60 -1.18
C SER A 300 20.94 -50.09 -1.37
N SER A 301 21.71 -50.18 -0.28
CA SER A 301 22.89 -51.05 -0.22
C SER A 301 22.52 -52.36 0.45
N ILE A 302 22.41 -53.38 -0.39
CA ILE A 302 22.25 -54.79 -0.06
C ILE A 302 23.54 -55.26 0.65
N LYS A 303 23.42 -55.77 1.88
CA LYS A 303 24.32 -56.82 2.39
C LYS A 303 23.49 -57.96 2.97
N SER A 304 23.77 -59.13 2.39
CA SER A 304 23.19 -60.44 2.62
C SER A 304 23.63 -61.06 3.95
N SER A 305 22.68 -61.53 4.77
CA SER A 305 22.80 -62.76 5.56
C SER A 305 21.40 -63.24 5.96
N ALA A 306 21.05 -64.46 5.60
CA ALA A 306 19.86 -65.21 6.05
C ALA A 306 20.30 -66.30 7.06
N PRO A 307 19.41 -67.13 7.64
CA PRO A 307 17.99 -66.94 7.98
C PRO A 307 17.69 -67.35 9.45
N THR A 308 16.48 -67.04 9.94
CA THR A 308 15.79 -67.96 10.86
C THR A 308 14.27 -67.84 10.66
N LEU A 309 13.63 -68.99 10.46
CA LEU A 309 12.19 -69.17 10.38
C LEU A 309 11.52 -68.83 11.71
N GLU A 310 10.35 -68.20 11.67
CA GLU A 310 9.16 -68.81 12.27
C GLU A 310 7.87 -68.18 11.70
N ASP A 311 6.81 -68.96 11.85
CA ASP A 311 5.59 -69.06 11.05
C ASP A 311 4.41 -68.46 11.81
N THR A 312 3.52 -67.68 11.17
CA THR A 312 2.04 -67.80 11.31
C THR A 312 1.22 -66.78 10.49
N ARG A 313 0.75 -67.25 9.32
CA ARG A 313 -0.64 -67.40 8.84
C ARG A 313 -1.81 -66.48 9.33
N GLY A 314 -2.52 -65.88 8.35
CA GLY A 314 -3.98 -65.54 8.34
C GLY A 314 -4.31 -64.26 7.54
N LYS A 315 -4.67 -64.27 6.23
CA LYS A 315 -6.01 -64.45 5.56
C LYS A 315 -7.15 -63.62 6.18
N ALA A 316 -8.06 -62.90 5.48
CA ALA A 316 -8.56 -62.84 4.09
C ALA A 316 -9.29 -61.47 3.86
N GLU A 317 -9.29 -60.83 2.69
CA GLU A 317 -10.26 -60.82 1.55
C GLU A 317 -11.65 -60.16 1.74
N GLU A 318 -11.97 -59.19 0.85
CA GLU A 318 -13.24 -58.86 0.14
C GLU A 318 -13.12 -57.37 -0.32
N LYS A 319 -13.13 -56.90 -1.58
CA LYS A 319 -13.74 -57.18 -2.90
C LYS A 319 -15.25 -56.89 -3.00
N VAL A 320 -15.66 -56.39 -4.18
CA VAL A 320 -17.04 -56.21 -4.74
C VAL A 320 -17.61 -54.78 -4.54
N ASP A 321 -18.22 -54.06 -5.50
CA ASP A 321 -18.40 -54.11 -6.97
C ASP A 321 -18.95 -52.71 -7.44
N SER A 322 -18.68 -52.33 -8.69
CA SER A 322 -19.49 -51.35 -9.48
C SER A 322 -20.71 -52.07 -10.10
N PRO A 323 -21.80 -51.44 -10.62
CA PRO A 323 -21.85 -50.67 -11.90
C PRO A 323 -22.90 -49.48 -11.87
N MET A 324 -22.81 -48.41 -12.70
CA MET A 324 -23.11 -48.20 -14.14
C MET A 324 -24.59 -47.89 -14.49
N GLU A 325 -24.77 -46.99 -15.47
CA GLU A 325 -25.95 -46.74 -16.35
C GLU A 325 -27.17 -45.96 -15.77
N ASP A 326 -27.96 -45.14 -16.49
CA ASP A 326 -27.97 -44.70 -17.90
C ASP A 326 -28.91 -43.49 -18.14
N THR A 327 -28.69 -42.82 -19.28
CA THR A 327 -29.57 -42.06 -20.21
C THR A 327 -31.02 -41.61 -19.87
N ALA A 328 -31.40 -40.40 -20.33
CA ALA A 328 -32.40 -40.20 -21.42
C ALA A 328 -32.73 -38.73 -21.79
N ARG A 329 -33.09 -38.55 -23.07
CA ARG A 329 -33.45 -37.35 -23.84
C ARG A 329 -34.97 -37.16 -23.96
N MET A 330 -35.42 -35.91 -24.18
CA MET A 330 -36.62 -35.53 -24.97
C MET A 330 -36.58 -34.01 -25.23
N ARG A 331 -36.34 -33.41 -26.42
CA ARG A 331 -37.03 -33.28 -27.73
C ARG A 331 -38.42 -32.60 -27.75
N LEU A 332 -38.42 -31.34 -28.25
CA LEU A 332 -39.22 -30.70 -29.33
C LEU A 332 -40.76 -30.61 -29.28
N SER A 333 -41.31 -29.39 -29.44
CA SER A 333 -42.24 -28.93 -30.53
C SER A 333 -42.64 -27.44 -30.33
N THR A 334 -42.22 -26.49 -31.16
CA THR A 334 -42.96 -25.81 -32.27
C THR A 334 -44.36 -25.22 -31.95
N SER A 335 -44.56 -23.91 -32.15
CA SER A 335 -45.38 -23.37 -33.27
C SER A 335 -45.47 -21.83 -33.28
N THR A 336 -45.74 -21.32 -34.48
CA THR A 336 -45.60 -19.98 -35.07
C THR A 336 -46.81 -19.06 -34.82
N LYS A 337 -46.61 -17.72 -34.83
CA LYS A 337 -47.53 -16.77 -35.50
C LYS A 337 -46.90 -15.38 -35.71
N ILE A 338 -47.09 -14.88 -36.93
CA ILE A 338 -46.71 -13.57 -37.48
C ILE A 338 -47.91 -12.62 -37.37
N SER A 339 -47.70 -11.35 -37.00
CA SER A 339 -48.47 -10.21 -37.55
C SER A 339 -47.80 -8.86 -37.24
N SER A 340 -47.73 -8.03 -38.27
CA SER A 340 -47.29 -6.63 -38.29
C SER A 340 -48.28 -5.67 -37.64
N SER A 341 -47.83 -4.54 -37.07
CA SER A 341 -48.30 -3.18 -37.43
C SER A 341 -47.53 -2.07 -36.71
N MET A 342 -47.52 -0.91 -37.34
CA MET A 342 -46.85 0.34 -36.94
C MET A 342 -47.48 1.07 -35.74
N ALA A 343 -46.66 1.98 -35.19
CA ALA A 343 -46.99 3.28 -34.58
C ALA A 343 -47.29 3.36 -33.07
N GLY A 344 -46.55 4.27 -32.43
CA GLY A 344 -47.06 5.10 -31.32
C GLY A 344 -46.55 4.80 -29.92
N TYR A 345 -45.71 5.70 -29.41
CA TYR A 345 -45.72 6.25 -28.03
C TYR A 345 -45.85 5.29 -26.83
N GLU A 346 -44.83 5.20 -25.98
CA GLU A 346 -44.85 5.76 -24.61
C GLU A 346 -43.68 5.28 -23.75
N PHE A 347 -43.28 6.19 -22.87
CA PHE A 347 -42.20 6.09 -21.91
C PHE A 347 -42.70 5.35 -20.67
N THR A 348 -42.17 4.16 -20.38
CA THR A 348 -42.23 3.58 -19.03
C THR A 348 -40.84 3.14 -18.59
N ALA A 349 -40.24 4.00 -17.78
CA ALA A 349 -39.10 3.68 -16.95
C ALA A 349 -39.58 2.87 -15.74
N GLN A 350 -39.20 1.59 -15.63
CA GLN A 350 -38.93 1.00 -14.32
C GLN A 350 -38.11 -0.30 -14.38
N ALA A 351 -37.01 -0.25 -13.62
CA ALA A 351 -36.44 -1.35 -12.84
C ALA A 351 -35.79 -2.54 -13.56
N HIS A 352 -34.54 -2.34 -14.01
CA HIS A 352 -33.46 -3.28 -13.70
C HIS A 352 -32.33 -2.53 -13.00
N ARG A 353 -32.38 -2.51 -11.67
CA ARG A 353 -31.32 -1.97 -10.82
C ARG A 353 -30.32 -3.10 -10.57
N GLU A 354 -29.63 -3.49 -11.62
CA GLU A 354 -28.45 -4.33 -11.48
C GLU A 354 -27.37 -3.48 -10.82
N ARG A 355 -26.92 -3.94 -9.64
CA ARG A 355 -25.71 -3.43 -9.00
C ARG A 355 -24.54 -3.68 -9.95
N SER A 356 -24.23 -2.69 -10.77
CA SER A 356 -22.97 -2.59 -11.49
C SER A 356 -21.86 -2.54 -10.45
N CYS A 357 -21.30 -3.71 -10.12
CA CYS A 357 -19.95 -3.80 -9.58
C CYS A 357 -19.01 -3.27 -10.66
N SER A 358 -18.24 -2.25 -10.32
CA SER A 358 -17.22 -1.63 -11.16
C SER A 358 -16.29 -2.69 -11.78
N THR A 359 -16.31 -2.82 -13.11
CA THR A 359 -15.37 -3.64 -13.90
C THR A 359 -13.90 -3.22 -13.74
N MET A 360 -13.62 -2.06 -13.13
CA MET A 360 -12.25 -1.63 -12.85
C MET A 360 -11.61 -2.32 -11.64
N SER A 361 -12.37 -2.78 -10.64
CA SER A 361 -11.76 -3.47 -9.48
C SER A 361 -11.39 -4.92 -9.81
N THR A 362 -12.16 -5.57 -10.70
CA THR A 362 -11.85 -6.91 -11.21
C THR A 362 -10.63 -6.88 -12.13
N ASN A 363 -10.49 -5.87 -12.99
CA ASN A 363 -9.30 -5.74 -13.84
C ASN A 363 -8.04 -5.47 -13.02
N LEU A 364 -8.10 -4.63 -11.98
CA LEU A 364 -6.95 -4.39 -11.11
C LEU A 364 -6.53 -5.66 -10.36
N ALA A 365 -7.49 -6.42 -9.81
CA ALA A 365 -7.20 -7.66 -9.10
C ALA A 365 -6.61 -8.73 -10.03
N ASN A 366 -7.14 -8.87 -11.25
CA ASN A 366 -6.65 -9.82 -12.24
C ASN A 366 -5.27 -9.43 -12.79
N GLU A 367 -5.04 -8.14 -13.08
CA GLU A 367 -3.74 -7.64 -13.50
C GLU A 367 -2.67 -7.80 -12.40
N TYR A 368 -3.07 -7.61 -11.14
CA TYR A 368 -2.19 -7.81 -9.99
C TYR A 368 -1.92 -9.29 -9.73
N ALA A 369 -2.91 -10.17 -9.94
CA ALA A 369 -2.75 -11.62 -9.89
C ALA A 369 -1.77 -12.12 -10.96
N LEU A 370 -1.95 -11.69 -12.21
CA LEU A 370 -1.04 -12.03 -13.31
C LEU A 370 0.38 -11.51 -13.06
N TRP A 371 0.52 -10.33 -12.46
CA TRP A 371 1.83 -9.80 -12.10
C TRP A 371 2.49 -10.59 -10.97
N LEU A 372 1.73 -10.96 -9.94
CA LEU A 372 2.24 -11.83 -8.88
C LEU A 372 2.69 -13.17 -9.46
N GLU A 373 1.89 -13.76 -10.35
CA GLU A 373 2.21 -15.02 -11.00
C GLU A 373 3.50 -14.93 -11.84
N GLN A 374 3.68 -13.87 -12.62
CA GLN A 374 4.93 -13.60 -13.35
C GLN A 374 6.15 -13.44 -12.44
N LYS A 375 5.93 -13.06 -11.18
CA LYS A 375 6.98 -12.92 -10.16
C LYS A 375 7.13 -14.16 -9.29
N GLY A 376 6.44 -15.26 -9.62
CA GLY A 376 6.50 -16.52 -8.89
C GLY A 376 5.66 -16.53 -7.60
N PHE A 377 4.78 -15.55 -7.42
CA PHE A 377 3.86 -15.47 -6.28
C PHE A 377 2.46 -15.90 -6.72
N GLN A 378 1.80 -16.74 -5.92
CA GLN A 378 0.36 -16.94 -6.08
C GLN A 378 -0.40 -15.78 -5.46
N PHE A 379 -1.49 -15.34 -6.11
CA PHE A 379 -2.36 -14.31 -5.55
C PHE A 379 -2.88 -14.69 -4.16
N SER A 380 -3.17 -15.97 -3.93
CA SER A 380 -3.55 -16.55 -2.63
C SER A 380 -2.46 -16.40 -1.56
N GLN A 381 -1.18 -16.53 -1.92
CA GLN A 381 -0.05 -16.36 -1.00
C GLN A 381 0.08 -14.91 -0.50
N VAL A 382 -0.34 -13.94 -1.31
CA VAL A 382 -0.27 -12.51 -0.98
C VAL A 382 -1.59 -12.00 -0.35
N PHE A 383 -2.72 -12.46 -0.86
CA PHE A 383 -4.05 -11.93 -0.52
C PHE A 383 -4.94 -12.89 0.28
N GLY A 384 -4.51 -14.13 0.53
CA GLY A 384 -5.13 -15.06 1.46
C GLY A 384 -6.56 -15.48 1.07
N ARG A 385 -6.83 -15.65 -0.23
CA ARG A 385 -8.06 -16.26 -0.73
C ARG A 385 -7.78 -17.58 -1.39
#